data_AF-A0A1Y2RGG5-F1
#
_entry.id   AF-A0A1Y2RGG5-F1
#
_cell.length_a   1.000
_cell.length_b   1.000
_cell.length_c   1.000
_cell.angle_alpha   90.00
_cell.angle_beta   90.00
_cell.angle_gamma   90.00
#
_symmetry.space_group_name_H-M   'P 1'
#
loop_
_entity.id
_entity.type
_entity.pdbx_description
1 polymer ?
#
loop_
_entity_poly.entity_id
_entity_poly.type
_entity_poly.pdbx_seq_one_letter_code
_entity_poly.pdbx_strand_id
1 'polypeptide(L)'
;MKKIISNNRIIAIAFLTVFTVALAPAAMAIEKKPLVPAELVFVGNIKNQPLFQLTVAGSAAQNEFTINITDEFGVSLYRENIKGENFSKKFLLNTDEIGDNTLTFEVFCKNTKQSVTYEVNRNSRFVQDLAITKK
;
A
#
# COMPACT_ATOMS: atom_id res chain seq x y z
N MET A 1 42.80 -12.63 -25.13
CA MET A 1 42.31 -12.36 -23.75
C MET A 1 40.83 -12.01 -23.79
N LYS A 2 40.07 -12.64 -22.88
CA LYS A 2 38.70 -12.38 -22.38
C LYS A 2 37.54 -12.16 -23.38
N LYS A 3 36.73 -13.22 -23.55
CA LYS A 3 35.32 -13.14 -23.96
C LYS A 3 34.50 -12.58 -22.80
N ILE A 4 33.69 -11.55 -23.03
CA ILE A 4 32.73 -11.04 -22.06
C ILE A 4 31.36 -11.54 -22.50
N ILE A 5 30.85 -12.52 -21.78
CA ILE A 5 29.45 -12.95 -21.83
C ILE A 5 28.77 -12.32 -20.60
N SER A 6 27.91 -11.33 -20.81
CA SER A 6 27.07 -10.75 -19.76
C SER A 6 25.74 -11.51 -19.71
N ASN A 7 25.57 -12.31 -18.66
CA ASN A 7 24.32 -13.00 -18.35
C ASN A 7 23.43 -12.08 -17.50
N ASN A 8 22.65 -11.21 -18.14
CA ASN A 8 21.63 -10.41 -17.45
C ASN A 8 20.28 -11.15 -17.47
N ARG A 9 20.04 -11.98 -16.46
CA ARG A 9 18.69 -12.44 -16.13
C ARG A 9 17.95 -11.33 -15.39
N ILE A 10 17.38 -10.39 -16.15
CA ILE A 10 16.40 -9.45 -15.61
C ILE A 10 15.09 -10.22 -15.47
N ILE A 11 14.77 -10.65 -14.25
CA ILE A 11 13.43 -11.13 -13.90
C ILE A 11 12.55 -9.88 -13.82
N ALA A 12 11.81 -9.62 -14.89
CA ALA A 12 10.80 -8.58 -14.94
C ALA A 12 9.55 -9.07 -14.17
N ILE A 13 9.38 -8.62 -12.93
CA ILE A 13 8.13 -8.81 -12.18
C ILE A 13 7.14 -7.79 -12.73
N ALA A 14 6.16 -8.27 -13.51
CA ALA A 14 5.12 -7.44 -14.09
C ALA A 14 4.06 -7.08 -13.03
N PHE A 15 4.09 -5.84 -12.54
CA PHE A 15 2.98 -5.27 -11.77
C PHE A 15 1.88 -4.84 -12.74
N LEU A 16 0.77 -5.60 -12.78
CA LEU A 16 -0.35 -5.30 -13.65
C LEU A 16 -1.28 -4.30 -12.95
N THR A 17 -1.11 -3.01 -13.24
CA THR A 17 -1.96 -1.94 -12.67
C THR A 17 -3.15 -1.66 -13.59
N VAL A 18 -4.36 -1.96 -13.12
CA VAL A 18 -5.60 -1.56 -13.80
C VAL A 18 -6.03 -0.19 -13.25
N PHE A 19 -5.97 0.85 -14.08
CA PHE A 19 -6.41 2.20 -13.73
C PHE A 19 -7.94 2.27 -13.86
N THR A 20 -8.66 2.37 -12.76
CA THR A 20 -10.11 2.60 -12.75
C THR A 20 -10.39 3.98 -12.16
N VAL A 21 -11.02 4.85 -12.94
CA VAL A 21 -11.46 6.17 -12.48
C VAL A 21 -12.82 5.99 -11.81
N ALA A 22 -12.85 5.82 -10.50
CA ALA A 22 -14.09 5.80 -9.72
C ALA A 22 -14.40 7.22 -9.22
N LEU A 23 -15.60 7.74 -9.52
CA LEU A 23 -16.13 8.92 -8.83
C LEU A 23 -16.48 8.52 -7.40
N ALA A 24 -15.67 8.94 -6.42
CA ALA A 24 -15.94 8.71 -5.01
C ALA A 24 -16.94 9.75 -4.48
N PRO A 25 -17.98 9.34 -3.72
CA PRO A 25 -18.85 10.28 -3.01
C PRO A 25 -18.07 10.99 -1.90
N ALA A 26 -18.26 12.31 -1.77
CA ALA A 26 -17.62 13.12 -0.76
C ALA A 26 -18.14 12.74 0.64
N ALA A 27 -17.34 12.02 1.42
CA ALA A 27 -17.60 11.78 2.84
C ALA A 27 -17.23 13.03 3.66
N MET A 28 -18.22 13.59 4.35
CA MET A 28 -18.00 14.59 5.39
C MET A 28 -17.79 13.89 6.74
N ALA A 29 -16.57 13.95 7.27
CA ALA A 29 -16.28 13.65 8.67
C ALA A 29 -15.27 14.67 9.22
N ILE A 30 -15.63 15.30 10.33
CA ILE A 30 -14.77 16.15 11.16
C ILE A 30 -14.07 15.22 12.14
N GLU A 31 -12.78 14.94 11.93
CA GLU A 31 -11.71 14.88 12.94
C GLU A 31 -10.40 15.07 12.15
N LYS A 32 -9.51 15.98 12.62
CA LYS A 32 -8.35 16.56 11.90
C LYS A 32 -7.91 15.76 10.67
N LYS A 33 -8.34 16.20 9.49
CA LYS A 33 -7.90 15.62 8.21
C LYS A 33 -6.37 15.50 8.21
N PRO A 34 -5.81 14.35 7.80
CA PRO A 34 -4.37 14.24 7.62
C PRO A 34 -3.93 15.33 6.64
N LEU A 35 -2.79 15.94 6.96
CA LEU A 35 -2.24 17.10 6.24
C LEU A 35 -2.06 16.77 4.74
N VAL A 36 -1.81 15.50 4.45
CA VAL A 36 -1.99 14.84 3.16
C VAL A 36 -3.30 14.05 3.19
N PRO A 37 -4.29 14.33 2.33
CA PRO A 37 -5.62 13.71 2.34
C PRO A 37 -5.60 12.32 1.68
N ALA A 38 -4.73 11.45 2.19
CA ALA A 38 -4.64 10.05 1.80
C ALA A 38 -5.29 9.19 2.88
N GLU A 39 -5.94 8.10 2.50
CA GLU A 39 -6.60 7.14 3.38
C GLU A 39 -6.27 5.71 2.90
N LEU A 40 -5.80 4.85 3.80
CA LEU A 40 -5.48 3.46 3.52
C LEU A 40 -6.48 2.54 4.22
N VAL A 41 -7.16 1.69 3.46
CA VAL A 41 -8.19 0.78 3.97
C VAL A 41 -7.86 -0.66 3.60
N PHE A 42 -8.05 -1.59 4.54
CA PHE A 42 -8.03 -3.03 4.26
C PHE A 42 -9.36 -3.44 3.62
N VAL A 43 -9.30 -3.96 2.39
CA VAL A 43 -10.48 -4.31 1.58
C VAL A 43 -10.88 -5.77 1.78
N GLY A 44 -9.95 -6.64 2.18
CA GLY A 44 -10.18 -8.06 2.36
C GLY A 44 -9.01 -8.90 1.85
N ASN A 45 -9.25 -10.19 1.63
CA ASN A 45 -8.25 -11.12 1.12
C ASN A 45 -8.66 -11.68 -0.25
N ILE A 46 -7.71 -11.77 -1.18
CA ILE A 46 -7.86 -12.50 -2.44
C ILE A 46 -6.88 -13.67 -2.42
N LYS A 47 -7.38 -14.91 -2.49
CA LYS A 47 -6.54 -16.12 -2.44
C LYS A 47 -5.54 -16.09 -1.26
N ASN A 48 -6.03 -15.73 -0.06
CA ASN A 48 -5.24 -15.60 1.17
C ASN A 48 -4.20 -14.46 1.20
N GLN A 49 -4.17 -13.59 0.18
CA GLN A 49 -3.32 -12.41 0.14
C GLN A 49 -4.12 -11.15 0.49
N PRO A 50 -3.64 -10.28 1.38
CA PRO A 50 -4.38 -9.10 1.80
C PRO A 50 -4.35 -8.02 0.73
N LEU A 51 -5.53 -7.44 0.51
CA LEU A 51 -5.78 -6.36 -0.42
C LEU A 51 -6.01 -5.06 0.35
N PHE A 52 -5.19 -4.06 0.06
CA PHE A 52 -5.35 -2.71 0.57
C PHE A 52 -5.77 -1.77 -0.54
N GLN A 53 -6.54 -0.74 -0.21
CA GLN A 53 -6.88 0.36 -1.09
C GLN A 53 -6.38 1.66 -0.49
N LEU A 54 -5.50 2.34 -1.21
CA LEU A 54 -5.11 3.71 -0.93
C LEU A 54 -5.97 4.65 -1.75
N THR A 55 -6.63 5.60 -1.10
CA THR A 55 -7.39 6.65 -1.77
C THR A 55 -6.78 8.00 -1.40
N VAL A 56 -6.56 8.85 -2.38
CA VAL A 56 -6.07 10.22 -2.17
C VAL A 56 -7.07 11.19 -2.76
N ALA A 57 -7.59 12.07 -1.90
CA ALA A 57 -8.53 13.12 -2.25
C ALA A 57 -7.83 14.49 -2.16
N GLY A 58 -6.85 14.69 -3.05
CA GLY A 58 -6.07 15.92 -3.16
C GLY A 58 -6.86 17.08 -3.75
N SER A 59 -6.13 18.13 -4.13
CA SER A 59 -6.69 19.38 -4.67
C SER A 59 -5.72 19.99 -5.67
N ALA A 60 -6.08 21.11 -6.31
CA ALA A 60 -5.16 21.82 -7.22
C ALA A 60 -3.79 22.17 -6.57
N ALA A 61 -3.75 22.40 -5.26
CA ALA A 61 -2.50 22.63 -4.51
C ALA A 61 -1.74 21.33 -4.18
N GLN A 62 -2.42 20.18 -4.19
CA GLN A 62 -1.92 18.86 -3.83
C GLN A 62 -2.19 17.88 -4.97
N ASN A 63 -1.33 17.92 -5.99
CA ASN A 63 -1.52 17.15 -7.23
C ASN A 63 -0.28 16.36 -7.66
N GLU A 64 0.82 16.38 -6.90
CA GLU A 64 1.99 15.53 -7.11
C GLU A 64 2.26 14.73 -5.83
N PHE A 65 2.10 13.41 -5.93
CA PHE A 65 2.26 12.47 -4.82
C PHE A 65 3.30 11.40 -5.13
N THR A 66 4.05 11.00 -4.11
CA THR A 66 4.94 9.84 -4.15
C THR A 66 4.41 8.81 -3.16
N ILE A 67 4.10 7.61 -3.65
CA ILE A 67 3.79 6.45 -2.81
C ILE A 67 5.08 5.66 -2.66
N ASN A 68 5.44 5.33 -1.43
CA ASN A 68 6.61 4.54 -1.09
C ASN A 68 6.19 3.46 -0.09
N ILE A 69 6.38 2.19 -0.45
CA ILE A 69 6.12 1.05 0.43
C ILE A 69 7.45 0.45 0.81
N THR A 70 7.74 0.41 2.10
CA THR A 70 8.98 -0.16 2.63
C THR A 70 8.70 -1.34 3.56
N ASP A 71 9.68 -2.22 3.69
CA ASP A 71 9.70 -3.21 4.76
C ASP A 71 10.14 -2.60 6.10
N GLU A 72 10.23 -3.46 7.12
CA GLU A 72 10.69 -3.12 8.48
C GLU A 72 12.15 -2.66 8.56
N PHE A 73 12.97 -2.96 7.54
CA PHE A 73 14.36 -2.52 7.44
C PHE A 73 14.50 -1.21 6.66
N GLY A 74 13.39 -0.64 6.18
CA GLY A 74 13.37 0.58 5.37
C GLY A 74 13.73 0.35 3.90
N VAL A 75 13.79 -0.90 3.43
CA VAL A 75 14.01 -1.22 2.02
C VAL A 75 12.74 -0.92 1.24
N SER A 76 12.85 -0.08 0.22
CA SER A 76 11.74 0.27 -0.68
C SER A 76 11.37 -0.93 -1.57
N LEU A 77 10.25 -1.57 -1.24
CA LEU A 77 9.65 -2.65 -2.02
C LEU A 77 8.89 -2.10 -3.23
N TYR A 78 8.32 -0.90 -3.09
CA TYR A 78 7.55 -0.25 -4.14
C TYR A 78 7.68 1.26 -4.05
N ARG A 79 7.83 1.93 -5.20
CA ARG A 79 7.81 3.39 -5.28
C ARG A 79 7.17 3.84 -6.58
N GLU A 80 6.27 4.81 -6.48
CA GLU A 80 5.60 5.38 -7.64
C GLU A 80 5.33 6.87 -7.42
N ASN A 81 5.44 7.64 -8.50
CA ASN A 81 5.04 9.04 -8.53
C ASN A 81 3.76 9.18 -9.33
N ILE A 82 2.76 9.83 -8.74
CA ILE A 82 1.45 10.05 -9.35
C ILE A 82 1.21 11.55 -9.45
N LYS A 83 0.82 12.00 -10.64
CA LYS A 83 0.31 13.35 -10.86
C LYS A 83 -1.19 13.30 -11.05
N GLY A 84 -1.93 13.97 -10.19
CA GLY A 84 -3.38 14.00 -10.20
C GLY A 84 -3.93 14.47 -8.86
N GLU A 85 -5.10 15.13 -8.90
CA GLU A 85 -5.76 15.61 -7.69
C GLU A 85 -6.41 14.47 -6.92
N ASN A 86 -7.09 13.55 -7.61
CA ASN A 86 -7.82 12.46 -6.99
C ASN A 86 -7.44 11.14 -7.65
N PHE A 87 -7.10 10.14 -6.83
CA PHE A 87 -6.84 8.78 -7.33
C PHE A 87 -7.12 7.74 -6.27
N SER A 88 -7.33 6.50 -6.72
CA SER A 88 -7.38 5.34 -5.83
C SER A 88 -6.55 4.21 -6.42
N LYS A 89 -5.82 3.51 -5.57
CA LYS A 89 -4.94 2.40 -5.96
C LYS A 89 -5.09 1.22 -5.01
N LYS A 90 -5.18 0.04 -5.60
CA LYS A 90 -5.26 -1.22 -4.87
C LYS A 90 -3.91 -1.93 -4.86
N PHE A 91 -3.55 -2.50 -3.73
CA PHE A 91 -2.31 -3.23 -3.49
C PHE A 91 -2.65 -4.62 -2.97
N LEU A 92 -2.43 -5.63 -3.80
CA LEU A 92 -2.48 -7.03 -3.37
C LEU A 92 -1.08 -7.41 -2.90
N LEU A 93 -0.92 -7.73 -1.62
CA LEU A 93 0.39 -8.07 -1.07
C LEU A 93 0.68 -9.56 -1.26
N ASN A 94 1.78 -9.87 -1.92
CA ASN A 94 2.26 -11.24 -2.02
C ASN A 94 2.86 -11.70 -0.68
N THR A 95 2.04 -12.40 0.11
CA THR A 95 2.42 -12.89 1.44
C THR A 95 3.51 -13.95 1.40
N ASP A 96 3.64 -14.67 0.28
CA ASP A 96 4.63 -15.74 0.12
C ASP A 96 6.05 -15.17 -0.01
N GLU A 97 6.18 -13.97 -0.58
CA GLU A 97 7.46 -13.27 -0.73
C GLU A 97 7.77 -12.35 0.45
N ILE A 98 6.76 -11.67 0.98
CA ILE A 98 6.93 -10.65 2.03
C ILE A 98 6.94 -11.27 3.43
N GLY A 99 6.41 -12.48 3.61
CA GLY A 99 6.27 -13.11 4.93
C GLY A 99 5.29 -12.34 5.82
N ASP A 100 5.53 -12.34 7.13
CA ASP A 100 4.70 -11.61 8.13
C ASP A 100 5.33 -10.26 8.54
N ASN A 101 6.21 -9.72 7.70
CA ASN A 101 6.92 -8.48 7.96
C ASN A 101 5.96 -7.29 8.08
N THR A 102 6.33 -6.33 8.92
CA THR A 102 5.61 -5.06 9.01
C THR A 102 5.93 -4.22 7.78
N LEU A 103 4.90 -3.70 7.12
CA LEU A 103 5.05 -2.81 5.97
C LEU A 103 4.69 -1.39 6.34
N THR A 104 5.41 -0.44 5.75
CA THR A 104 5.14 0.99 5.90
C THR A 104 4.71 1.57 4.57
N PHE A 105 3.51 2.14 4.52
CA PHE A 105 2.99 2.88 3.38
C PHE A 105 3.14 4.37 3.64
N GLU A 106 4.08 5.00 2.95
CA GLU A 106 4.27 6.45 2.97
C GLU A 106 3.63 7.08 1.73
N VAL A 107 2.85 8.12 1.95
CA VAL A 107 2.33 8.99 0.89
C VAL A 107 2.86 10.40 1.12
N PHE A 108 3.76 10.82 0.24
CA PHE A 108 4.39 12.14 0.29
C PHE A 108 3.79 13.06 -0.76
N CYS A 109 3.29 14.23 -0.35
CA CYS A 109 2.87 15.28 -1.28
C CYS A 109 4.05 16.22 -1.53
N LYS A 110 4.51 16.28 -2.79
CA LYS A 110 5.70 17.04 -3.16
C LYS A 110 5.50 18.55 -3.06
N ASN A 111 4.30 19.03 -3.37
CA ASN A 111 3.98 20.46 -3.36
C ASN A 111 3.96 21.02 -1.93
N THR A 112 3.35 20.29 -0.99
CA THR A 112 3.25 20.73 0.41
C THR A 112 4.43 20.26 1.26
N LYS A 113 5.26 19.35 0.73
CA LYS A 113 6.41 18.70 1.41
C LYS A 113 6.01 17.97 2.69
N GLN A 114 4.82 17.40 2.70
CA GLN A 114 4.27 16.69 3.84
C GLN A 114 4.06 15.23 3.47
N SER A 115 4.16 14.35 4.47
CA SER A 115 3.84 12.93 4.31
C SER A 115 2.81 12.48 5.33
N VAL A 116 2.11 11.41 4.98
CA VAL A 116 1.35 10.57 5.90
C VAL A 116 1.85 9.14 5.75
N THR A 117 2.00 8.47 6.88
CA THR A 117 2.58 7.14 6.97
C THR A 117 1.62 6.21 7.66
N TYR A 118 1.40 5.04 7.06
CA TYR A 118 0.58 3.97 7.59
C TYR A 118 1.43 2.74 7.85
N GLU A 119 1.35 2.22 9.06
CA GLU A 119 1.97 0.95 9.41
C GLU A 119 0.95 -0.18 9.24
N VAL A 120 1.34 -1.21 8.49
CA VAL A 120 0.53 -2.40 8.24
C VAL A 120 1.24 -3.57 8.90
N ASN A 121 0.74 -3.96 10.07
CA ASN A 121 1.20 -5.13 10.79
C ASN A 121 0.24 -6.31 10.54
N ARG A 122 0.78 -7.44 10.08
CA ARG A 122 0.02 -8.67 9.81
C ARG A 122 0.17 -9.67 10.96
N ASN A 123 -0.29 -9.33 12.16
CA ASN A 123 -0.37 -10.29 13.25
C ASN A 123 -1.71 -11.06 13.17
N SER A 124 -1.65 -12.38 12.95
CA SER A 124 -2.83 -13.25 13.09
C SER A 124 -2.73 -14.06 14.39
N ARG A 125 -3.81 -14.08 15.17
CA ARG A 125 -3.91 -14.90 16.39
C ARG A 125 -5.01 -15.93 16.20
N PHE A 126 -4.68 -17.21 16.32
CA PHE A 126 -5.66 -18.28 16.41
C PHE A 126 -6.13 -18.39 17.86
N VAL A 127 -7.42 -18.20 18.12
CA VAL A 127 -8.04 -18.36 19.45
C VAL A 127 -8.96 -19.57 19.39
N GLN A 128 -8.69 -20.57 20.25
CA GLN A 128 -9.52 -21.76 20.37
C GLN A 128 -10.13 -21.81 21.77
N ASP A 129 -11.45 -21.63 21.84
CA ASP A 129 -12.21 -21.79 23.08
C ASP A 129 -12.79 -23.22 23.16
N LEU A 130 -12.38 -23.96 24.19
CA LEU A 130 -12.88 -25.30 24.50
C LEU A 130 -13.72 -25.25 25.78
N ALA A 131 -15.02 -25.54 25.67
CA ALA A 131 -15.92 -25.65 26.82
C ALA A 131 -16.25 -27.13 27.09
N ILE A 132 -15.99 -27.59 28.32
CA ILE A 132 -16.35 -28.94 28.76
C ILE A 132 -17.61 -28.84 29.62
N THR A 133 -18.69 -29.49 29.18
CA THR A 133 -19.92 -29.61 29.96
C THR A 133 -20.08 -31.06 30.42
N LYS A 134 -20.34 -31.26 31.72
CA LYS A 134 -20.61 -32.57 32.29
C LYS A 134 -22.01 -33.03 31.88
N LYS A 135 -22.16 -34.29 31.46
CA LYS A 135 -23.46 -34.93 31.16
C LYS A 135 -24.02 -35.62 32.40
#